data_AF-A0A925HY50-F1
#
_entry.id   AF-A0A925HY50-F1
#
_cell.length_a   1.000
_cell.length_b   1.000
_cell.length_c   1.000
_cell.angle_alpha   90.00
_cell.angle_beta   90.00
_cell.angle_gamma   90.00
#
_symmetry.space_group_name_H-M   'P 1'
#
loop_
_entity.id
_entity.type
_entity.pdbx_description
1 polymer ?
#
loop_
_entity_poly.entity_id
_entity_poly.type
_entity_poly.pdbx_seq_one_letter_code
_entity_poly.pdbx_strand_id
1 'polypeptide(L)'
;MDAGDPWMRAAILSSSATSSHLILQNLMGGAGPPRFEDKLGGMELVRELAFTVGARGDSKELTSLLKTLARQADEPTYMHYSVLAGLARGCKSRGQTLAVLLATADATVKDRATELMAGAVALGSDATRSPAERVSAMETFPYLPWDQVRTPLFATLSPQESRDVQRAAMKVLASRDEKEVAGEVISRWKQLTPPVREEGMTILLSRPVWLPLVVEALEQGNIPPGQLSIPHRARILAAADKGLVARAEKILGPAASSPRKEIVEKYRQALAQLASAKAAGDSAKGALVYRRECANCHQLGKEGFAVGPNLATIRHRSAQEILIHVLDPNREVSPDFVEYSILLTDGRTIAGLIASETDAGLTLRRSEGKEDTILRREIEQIASSGKSLMPEGVEQKVTPAEMADLVAFLLGTSAK
;
A
#
# COMPACT_ATOMS: atom_id res chain seq x y z
N MET A 1 31.64 -8.84 -10.47
CA MET A 1 31.26 -8.55 -9.07
C MET A 1 29.76 -8.79 -8.93
N ASP A 2 29.33 -9.43 -7.85
CA ASP A 2 27.90 -9.56 -7.55
C ASP A 2 27.44 -8.37 -6.72
N ALA A 3 27.02 -7.30 -7.40
CA ALA A 3 26.44 -6.12 -6.74
C ALA A 3 25.09 -6.43 -6.06
N GLY A 4 24.53 -7.64 -6.26
CA GLY A 4 23.37 -8.13 -5.52
C GLY A 4 23.66 -8.41 -4.05
N ASP A 5 24.91 -8.80 -3.71
CA ASP A 5 25.32 -9.13 -2.35
C ASP A 5 25.48 -7.85 -1.49
N PRO A 6 24.68 -7.69 -0.41
CA PRO A 6 24.78 -6.55 0.50
C PRO A 6 26.17 -6.38 1.13
N TRP A 7 26.88 -7.47 1.43
CA TRP A 7 28.20 -7.42 2.05
C TRP A 7 29.27 -6.92 1.07
N MET A 8 29.18 -7.35 -0.18
CA MET A 8 30.03 -6.85 -1.25
C MET A 8 29.83 -5.35 -1.47
N ARG A 9 28.56 -4.89 -1.50
CA ARG A 9 28.27 -3.44 -1.59
C ARG A 9 28.86 -2.67 -0.41
N ALA A 10 28.69 -3.17 0.81
CA ALA A 10 29.24 -2.53 2.01
C ALA A 10 30.78 -2.44 1.98
N ALA A 11 31.48 -3.49 1.51
CA ALA A 11 32.93 -3.50 1.37
C ALA A 11 33.42 -2.48 0.31
N ILE A 12 32.70 -2.36 -0.81
CA ILE A 12 33.01 -1.35 -1.84
C ILE A 12 32.81 0.05 -1.27
N LEU A 13 31.66 0.33 -0.64
CA LEU A 13 31.34 1.66 -0.11
C LEU A 13 32.33 2.10 0.99
N SER A 14 32.75 1.19 1.87
CA SER A 14 33.70 1.51 2.94
C SER A 14 35.12 1.78 2.44
N SER A 15 35.55 1.11 1.36
CA SER A 15 36.89 1.25 0.79
C SER A 15 37.01 2.35 -0.27
N SER A 16 35.88 2.89 -0.76
CA SER A 16 35.86 3.83 -1.89
C SER A 16 35.31 5.22 -1.56
N ALA A 17 35.19 5.59 -0.28
CA ALA A 17 34.59 6.87 0.10
C ALA A 17 35.21 8.09 -0.60
N THR A 18 36.53 8.15 -0.78
CA THR A 18 37.24 9.24 -1.46
C THR A 18 37.36 9.06 -2.99
N SER A 19 37.05 7.87 -3.50
CA SER A 19 37.16 7.50 -4.91
C SER A 19 35.82 7.19 -5.57
N SER A 20 34.70 7.38 -4.86
CA SER A 20 33.35 7.06 -5.32
C SER A 20 33.00 7.77 -6.63
N HIS A 21 33.40 9.03 -6.79
CA HIS A 21 33.20 9.77 -8.03
C HIS A 21 33.97 9.15 -9.21
N LEU A 22 35.19 8.66 -9.01
CA LEU A 22 35.99 7.99 -10.04
C LEU A 22 35.38 6.65 -10.44
N ILE A 23 34.86 5.89 -9.47
CA ILE A 23 34.15 4.63 -9.74
C ILE A 23 32.92 4.90 -10.61
N LEU A 24 32.11 5.89 -10.25
CA LEU A 24 30.93 6.28 -11.03
C LEU A 24 31.30 6.74 -12.44
N GLN A 25 32.36 7.52 -12.60
CA GLN A 25 32.84 7.96 -13.91
C GLN A 25 33.25 6.79 -14.81
N ASN A 26 33.93 5.79 -14.23
CA ASN A 26 34.30 4.58 -14.96
C ASN A 26 33.09 3.72 -15.34
N LEU A 27 32.09 3.64 -14.46
CA LEU A 27 30.84 2.92 -14.73
C LEU A 27 30.05 3.59 -15.86
N MET A 28 29.93 4.91 -15.84
CA MET A 28 29.21 5.66 -16.88
C MET A 28 29.95 5.67 -18.22
N GLY A 29 31.30 5.65 -18.22
CA GLY A 29 32.12 5.72 -19.44
C GLY A 29 32.15 4.46 -20.31
N GLY A 30 31.27 3.48 -20.09
CA GLY A 30 31.15 2.28 -20.92
C GLY A 30 32.23 1.20 -20.70
N ALA A 31 33.09 1.36 -19.68
CA ALA A 31 34.08 0.35 -19.30
C ALA A 31 33.53 -0.70 -18.30
N GLY A 32 32.29 -0.54 -17.84
CA GLY A 32 31.60 -1.49 -16.99
C GLY A 32 31.12 -2.72 -17.77
N PRO A 33 31.05 -3.91 -17.15
CA PRO A 33 30.53 -5.08 -17.83
C PRO A 33 29.04 -4.86 -18.18
N PRO A 34 28.57 -5.22 -19.39
CA PRO A 34 27.20 -4.98 -19.87
C PRO A 34 26.09 -5.49 -18.92
N ARG A 35 26.42 -6.41 -18.00
CA ARG A 35 25.52 -7.04 -17.03
C ARG A 35 25.38 -6.32 -15.69
N PHE A 36 26.17 -5.26 -15.43
CA PHE A 36 26.08 -4.49 -14.18
C PHE A 36 24.84 -3.61 -14.16
N GLU A 37 24.43 -3.18 -15.35
CA GLU A 37 23.31 -2.31 -15.61
C GLU A 37 21.95 -2.98 -15.38
N ASP A 38 21.84 -4.24 -15.78
CA ASP A 38 20.61 -5.02 -15.77
C ASP A 38 20.21 -5.60 -14.39
N LYS A 39 21.03 -5.38 -13.35
CA LYS A 39 20.79 -5.96 -12.01
C LYS A 39 20.39 -4.89 -11.00
N LEU A 40 19.24 -5.09 -10.33
CA LEU A 40 18.74 -4.25 -9.21
C LEU A 40 19.84 -3.86 -8.20
N GLY A 41 20.72 -4.80 -7.84
CA GLY A 41 21.84 -4.55 -6.92
C GLY A 41 22.93 -3.62 -7.46
N GLY A 42 23.13 -3.59 -8.78
CA GLY A 42 24.05 -2.66 -9.44
C GLY A 42 23.62 -1.21 -9.29
N MET A 43 22.32 -0.93 -9.50
CA MET A 43 21.80 0.42 -9.35
C MET A 43 21.68 0.90 -7.92
N GLU A 44 21.47 -0.01 -6.98
CA GLU A 44 21.63 0.30 -5.56
C GLU A 44 23.05 0.78 -5.24
N LEU A 45 24.07 0.07 -5.74
CA LEU A 45 25.46 0.48 -5.53
C LEU A 45 25.76 1.83 -6.19
N VAL A 46 25.28 2.09 -7.41
CA VAL A 46 25.43 3.38 -8.09
C VAL A 46 24.84 4.51 -7.24
N ARG A 47 23.63 4.33 -6.70
CA ARG A 47 22.97 5.32 -5.84
C ARG A 47 23.75 5.58 -4.56
N GLU A 48 24.25 4.55 -3.89
CA GLU A 48 24.99 4.69 -2.64
C GLU A 48 26.39 5.32 -2.85
N LEU A 49 27.05 5.03 -3.97
CA LEU A 49 28.28 5.74 -4.38
C LEU A 49 27.99 7.22 -4.64
N ALA A 50 26.92 7.53 -5.37
CA ALA A 50 26.53 8.91 -5.67
C ALA A 50 26.10 9.66 -4.40
N PHE A 51 25.41 8.98 -3.49
CA PHE A 51 25.12 9.47 -2.14
C PHE A 51 26.39 9.82 -1.39
N THR A 52 27.40 8.95 -1.40
CA THR A 52 28.68 9.19 -0.72
C THR A 52 29.36 10.45 -1.25
N VAL A 53 29.38 10.65 -2.57
CA VAL A 53 29.92 11.88 -3.19
C VAL A 53 29.14 13.12 -2.73
N GLY A 54 27.80 13.07 -2.77
CA GLY A 54 26.94 14.17 -2.32
C GLY A 54 27.07 14.49 -0.82
N ALA A 55 27.17 13.45 0.01
CA ALA A 55 27.23 13.55 1.47
C ALA A 55 28.59 14.01 1.99
N ARG A 56 29.68 13.71 1.27
CA ARG A 56 30.99 14.35 1.49
C ARG A 56 30.96 15.80 1.02
N GLY A 57 30.43 15.96 -0.20
CA GLY A 57 30.36 17.16 -1.00
C GLY A 57 31.63 18.01 -1.00
N ASP A 58 32.72 17.33 -1.35
CA ASP A 58 33.92 17.94 -1.89
C ASP A 58 33.58 18.58 -3.26
N SER A 59 33.82 19.88 -3.40
CA SER A 59 33.45 20.62 -4.61
C SER A 59 34.14 20.13 -5.88
N LYS A 60 35.36 19.57 -5.79
CA LYS A 60 36.08 19.03 -6.94
C LYS A 60 35.48 17.71 -7.37
N GLU A 61 35.19 16.81 -6.42
CA GLU A 61 34.54 15.52 -6.70
C GLU A 61 33.16 15.75 -7.36
N LEU A 62 32.35 16.65 -6.79
CA LEU A 62 31.03 17.00 -7.30
C LEU A 62 31.07 17.61 -8.70
N THR A 63 31.94 18.61 -8.91
CA THR A 63 32.10 19.26 -10.22
C THR A 63 32.59 18.26 -11.28
N SER A 64 33.52 17.37 -10.91
CA SER A 64 34.06 16.34 -11.79
C SER A 64 32.96 15.36 -12.23
N LEU A 65 32.14 14.89 -11.29
CA LEU A 65 31.06 13.95 -11.58
C LEU A 65 29.95 14.60 -12.43
N LEU A 66 29.53 15.82 -12.11
CA LEU A 66 28.56 16.55 -12.90
C LEU A 66 29.03 16.83 -14.33
N LYS A 67 30.31 17.18 -14.50
CA LYS A 67 30.90 17.32 -15.85
C LYS A 67 30.91 16.01 -16.63
N THR A 68 30.94 14.87 -15.95
CA THR A 68 30.86 13.57 -16.61
C THR A 68 29.45 13.32 -17.11
N LEU A 69 28.44 13.55 -16.26
CA LEU A 69 27.03 13.51 -16.67
C LEU A 69 26.74 14.45 -17.85
N ALA A 70 27.37 15.64 -17.86
CA ALA A 70 27.25 16.66 -18.91
C ALA A 70 27.91 16.31 -20.25
N ARG A 71 28.91 15.43 -20.26
CA ARG A 71 29.68 15.09 -21.47
C ARG A 71 29.09 13.95 -22.28
N GLN A 72 28.20 13.15 -21.70
CA GLN A 72 27.59 12.03 -22.42
C GLN A 72 26.51 12.56 -23.36
N ALA A 73 26.76 12.43 -24.67
CA ALA A 73 25.86 12.91 -25.73
C ALA A 73 24.67 11.97 -25.98
N ASP A 74 24.65 10.80 -25.34
CA ASP A 74 23.61 9.79 -25.50
C ASP A 74 22.35 10.15 -24.69
N GLU A 75 21.24 9.51 -25.09
CA GLU A 75 19.97 9.57 -24.36
C GLU A 75 20.19 9.13 -22.91
N PRO A 76 19.69 9.90 -21.92
CA PRO A 76 19.87 9.56 -20.52
C PRO A 76 19.38 8.15 -20.18
N THR A 77 20.29 7.32 -19.67
CA THR A 77 19.96 5.97 -19.17
C THR A 77 19.52 6.01 -17.71
N TYR A 78 18.91 4.92 -17.25
CA TYR A 78 18.53 4.70 -15.84
C TYR A 78 19.70 4.88 -14.84
N MET A 79 20.95 4.65 -15.26
CA MET A 79 22.14 4.94 -14.45
C MET A 79 22.29 6.44 -14.17
N HIS A 80 21.99 7.31 -15.14
CA HIS A 80 22.09 8.76 -14.97
C HIS A 80 21.12 9.27 -13.90
N TYR A 81 19.88 8.77 -13.92
CA TYR A 81 18.88 9.11 -12.90
C TYR A 81 19.25 8.57 -11.51
N SER A 82 19.82 7.36 -11.45
CA SER A 82 20.35 6.78 -10.20
C SER A 82 21.48 7.61 -9.60
N VAL A 83 22.42 8.10 -10.42
CA VAL A 83 23.48 9.01 -9.96
C VAL A 83 22.90 10.34 -9.48
N LEU A 84 21.95 10.91 -10.23
CA LEU A 84 21.31 12.18 -9.88
C LEU A 84 20.55 12.08 -8.54
N ALA A 85 19.77 11.01 -8.33
CA ALA A 85 19.04 10.75 -7.10
C ALA A 85 19.98 10.58 -5.90
N GLY A 86 21.05 9.78 -6.05
CA GLY A 86 22.05 9.58 -5.01
C GLY A 86 22.75 10.89 -4.63
N LEU A 87 23.21 11.66 -5.62
CA LEU A 87 23.84 12.96 -5.39
C LEU A 87 22.92 13.93 -4.64
N ALA A 88 21.65 14.02 -5.09
CA ALA A 88 20.67 14.91 -4.48
C ALA A 88 20.35 14.48 -3.03
N ARG A 89 20.25 13.18 -2.77
CA ARG A 89 20.10 12.60 -1.41
C ARG A 89 21.27 12.95 -0.51
N GLY A 90 22.50 12.79 -1.00
CA GLY A 90 23.72 13.11 -0.26
C GLY A 90 23.86 14.61 0.04
N CYS A 91 23.48 15.46 -0.92
CA CYS A 91 23.43 16.91 -0.68
C CYS A 91 22.41 17.24 0.41
N LYS A 92 21.21 16.64 0.35
CA LYS A 92 20.14 16.85 1.34
C LYS A 92 20.56 16.41 2.74
N SER A 93 21.34 15.34 2.90
CA SER A 93 21.83 14.91 4.22
C SER A 93 22.77 15.92 4.88
N ARG A 94 23.34 16.87 4.11
CA ARG A 94 24.10 18.03 4.62
C ARG A 94 23.27 19.31 4.76
N GLY A 95 21.96 19.25 4.54
CA GLY A 95 21.10 20.43 4.49
C GLY A 95 21.29 21.30 3.24
N GLN A 96 21.93 20.78 2.18
CA GLN A 96 22.07 21.46 0.89
C GLN A 96 21.12 20.89 -0.16
N THR A 97 20.89 21.63 -1.26
CA THR A 97 20.11 21.16 -2.40
C THR A 97 20.98 21.05 -3.64
N LEU A 98 20.56 20.22 -4.59
CA LEU A 98 21.24 20.12 -5.89
C LEU A 98 21.24 21.47 -6.62
N ALA A 99 20.19 22.29 -6.45
CA ALA A 99 20.11 23.64 -7.02
C ALA A 99 21.22 24.56 -6.51
N VAL A 100 21.54 24.53 -5.22
CA VAL A 100 22.66 25.30 -4.64
C VAL A 100 23.99 24.90 -5.27
N LEU A 101 24.18 23.60 -5.49
CA LEU A 101 25.38 23.07 -6.09
C LEU A 101 25.51 23.43 -7.57
N LEU A 102 24.40 23.41 -8.30
CA LEU A 102 24.36 23.81 -9.71
C LEU A 102 24.53 25.32 -9.89
N ALA A 103 24.20 26.16 -8.90
CA ALA A 103 24.30 27.61 -9.04
C ALA A 103 25.70 28.10 -9.44
N THR A 104 26.75 27.43 -8.95
CA THR A 104 28.17 27.76 -9.21
C THR A 104 28.76 26.98 -10.39
N ALA A 105 28.00 26.08 -11.01
CA ALA A 105 28.45 25.30 -12.16
C ALA A 105 28.42 26.13 -13.46
N ASP A 106 29.19 25.66 -14.46
CA ASP A 106 29.17 26.21 -15.82
C ASP A 106 27.83 25.91 -16.54
N ALA A 107 27.58 26.64 -17.65
CA ALA A 107 26.32 26.53 -18.39
C ALA A 107 26.04 25.11 -18.88
N THR A 108 27.05 24.41 -19.42
CA THR A 108 26.92 23.03 -19.91
C THR A 108 26.44 22.08 -18.83
N VAL A 109 27.00 22.19 -17.61
CA VAL A 109 26.57 21.36 -16.48
C VAL A 109 25.16 21.70 -16.02
N LYS A 110 24.80 22.99 -15.98
CA LYS A 110 23.43 23.42 -15.64
C LYS A 110 22.42 22.88 -16.63
N ASP A 111 22.68 23.04 -17.92
CA ASP A 111 21.79 22.63 -19.00
C ASP A 111 21.57 21.12 -18.97
N ARG A 112 22.65 20.32 -18.83
CA ARG A 112 22.50 18.86 -18.69
C ARG A 112 21.74 18.48 -17.43
N ALA A 113 22.02 19.11 -16.29
CA ALA A 113 21.31 18.77 -15.06
C ALA A 113 19.81 19.06 -15.19
N THR A 114 19.43 20.17 -15.82
CA THR A 114 18.03 20.49 -16.15
C THR A 114 17.42 19.46 -17.10
N GLU A 115 18.14 19.06 -18.16
CA GLU A 115 17.72 18.00 -19.07
C GLU A 115 17.48 16.67 -18.35
N LEU A 116 18.40 16.26 -17.47
CA LEU A 116 18.29 15.03 -16.68
C LEU A 116 17.12 15.08 -15.70
N MET A 117 16.88 16.24 -15.05
CA MET A 117 15.73 16.40 -14.16
C MET A 117 14.41 16.30 -14.93
N ALA A 118 14.30 16.99 -16.08
CA ALA A 118 13.11 16.92 -16.94
C ALA A 118 12.91 15.49 -17.50
N GLY A 119 13.99 14.85 -17.94
CA GLY A 119 13.99 13.47 -18.43
C GLY A 119 13.58 12.48 -17.35
N ALA A 120 13.98 12.68 -16.09
CA ALA A 120 13.53 11.83 -14.99
C ALA A 120 12.01 11.93 -14.79
N VAL A 121 11.46 13.15 -14.83
CA VAL A 121 10.01 13.35 -14.74
C VAL A 121 9.28 12.68 -15.89
N ALA A 122 9.79 12.83 -17.12
CA ALA A 122 9.23 12.18 -18.30
C ALA A 122 9.27 10.65 -18.18
N LEU A 123 10.43 10.06 -17.86
CA LEU A 123 10.59 8.61 -17.73
C LEU A 123 9.71 8.04 -16.61
N GLY A 124 9.69 8.66 -15.43
CA GLY A 124 8.88 8.20 -14.29
C GLY A 124 7.39 8.16 -14.61
N SER A 125 6.94 9.01 -15.52
CA SER A 125 5.53 9.20 -15.85
C SER A 125 5.10 8.49 -17.14
N ASP A 126 6.05 7.88 -17.86
CA ASP A 126 5.79 7.20 -19.13
C ASP A 126 5.30 5.76 -18.89
N ALA A 127 4.00 5.54 -19.10
CA ALA A 127 3.36 4.23 -18.95
C ALA A 127 3.87 3.16 -19.94
N THR A 128 4.62 3.53 -20.97
CA THR A 128 5.22 2.59 -21.93
C THR A 128 6.55 2.00 -21.43
N ARG A 129 7.17 2.62 -20.42
CA ARG A 129 8.42 2.13 -19.80
C ARG A 129 8.16 1.06 -18.76
N SER A 130 9.18 0.26 -18.47
CA SER A 130 9.07 -0.78 -17.45
C SER A 130 8.88 -0.18 -16.05
N PRO A 131 8.14 -0.84 -15.14
CA PRO A 131 7.98 -0.36 -13.77
C PRO A 131 9.31 -0.06 -13.06
N ALA A 132 10.33 -0.90 -13.28
CA ALA A 132 11.65 -0.73 -12.65
C ALA A 132 12.34 0.58 -13.07
N GLU A 133 12.30 0.92 -14.37
CA GLU A 133 12.87 2.16 -14.89
C GLU A 133 12.15 3.39 -14.32
N ARG A 134 10.81 3.34 -14.31
CA ARG A 134 9.96 4.42 -13.80
C ARG A 134 10.20 4.67 -12.32
N VAL A 135 10.22 3.60 -11.52
CA VAL A 135 10.52 3.66 -10.08
C VAL A 135 11.90 4.27 -9.84
N SER A 136 12.91 3.88 -10.61
CA SER A 136 14.26 4.45 -10.48
C SER A 136 14.29 5.96 -10.80
N ALA A 137 13.58 6.41 -11.84
CA ALA A 137 13.49 7.83 -12.13
C ALA A 137 12.73 8.61 -11.04
N MET A 138 11.66 8.04 -10.48
CA MET A 138 10.89 8.64 -9.38
C MET A 138 11.71 8.92 -8.12
N GLU A 139 12.83 8.22 -7.90
CA GLU A 139 13.72 8.47 -6.76
C GLU A 139 14.42 9.83 -6.82
N THR A 140 14.48 10.45 -8.01
CA THR A 140 14.95 11.83 -8.16
C THR A 140 13.89 12.84 -7.70
N PHE A 141 12.61 12.48 -7.76
CA PHE A 141 11.49 13.42 -7.59
C PHE A 141 11.47 14.12 -6.23
N PRO A 142 11.82 13.51 -5.08
CA PRO A 142 11.88 14.19 -3.79
C PRO A 142 12.77 15.44 -3.75
N TYR A 143 13.67 15.58 -4.74
CA TYR A 143 14.67 16.64 -4.82
C TYR A 143 14.37 17.67 -5.91
N LEU A 144 13.30 17.48 -6.68
CA LEU A 144 12.87 18.39 -7.74
C LEU A 144 11.85 19.42 -7.23
N PRO A 145 11.68 20.56 -7.92
CA PRO A 145 10.59 21.51 -7.65
C PRO A 145 9.22 20.82 -7.67
N TRP A 146 8.36 21.15 -6.69
CA TRP A 146 7.07 20.47 -6.52
C TRP A 146 6.13 20.65 -7.71
N ASP A 147 6.10 21.84 -8.28
CA ASP A 147 5.32 22.19 -9.47
C ASP A 147 5.62 21.30 -10.68
N GLN A 148 6.88 20.85 -10.82
CA GLN A 148 7.31 19.97 -11.91
C GLN A 148 6.87 18.52 -11.72
N VAL A 149 6.82 18.04 -10.46
CA VAL A 149 6.54 16.62 -10.17
C VAL A 149 5.12 16.34 -9.72
N ARG A 150 4.36 17.36 -9.28
CA ARG A 150 3.03 17.20 -8.68
C ARG A 150 2.06 16.45 -9.58
N THR A 151 1.78 16.99 -10.78
CA THR A 151 0.79 16.42 -11.68
C THR A 151 1.18 15.01 -12.15
N PRO A 152 2.44 14.77 -12.57
CA PRO A 152 2.85 13.42 -12.94
C PRO A 152 2.81 12.42 -11.79
N LEU A 153 3.18 12.81 -10.57
CA LEU A 153 3.03 11.95 -9.38
C LEU A 153 1.58 11.55 -9.13
N PHE A 154 0.66 12.49 -9.16
CA PHE A 154 -0.76 12.20 -8.93
C PHE A 154 -1.35 11.31 -10.04
N ALA A 155 -0.92 11.50 -11.29
CA ALA A 155 -1.33 10.62 -12.39
C ALA A 155 -0.90 9.15 -12.14
N THR A 156 0.29 8.94 -11.58
CA THR A 156 0.83 7.60 -11.30
C THR A 156 0.13 6.83 -10.17
N LEU A 157 -0.84 7.46 -9.48
CA LEU A 157 -1.72 6.81 -8.51
C LEU A 157 -2.97 6.18 -9.15
N SER A 158 -3.05 6.16 -10.48
CA SER A 158 -4.14 5.50 -11.23
C SER A 158 -4.12 3.98 -11.02
N PRO A 159 -5.28 3.30 -11.00
CA PRO A 159 -5.33 1.83 -10.87
C PRO A 159 -4.73 1.07 -12.06
N GLN A 160 -4.60 1.73 -13.22
CA GLN A 160 -3.94 1.17 -14.39
C GLN A 160 -2.41 1.07 -14.21
N GLU A 161 -1.87 1.83 -13.26
CA GLU A 161 -0.44 1.83 -12.97
C GLU A 161 -0.04 0.60 -12.17
N SER A 162 1.19 0.13 -12.38
CA SER A 162 1.70 -1.01 -11.61
C SER A 162 1.75 -0.68 -10.12
N ARG A 163 1.62 -1.70 -9.29
CA ARG A 163 1.69 -1.54 -7.83
C ARG A 163 3.02 -0.88 -7.44
N ASP A 164 4.12 -1.30 -8.03
CA ASP A 164 5.44 -0.82 -7.67
C ASP A 164 5.63 0.68 -8.02
N VAL A 165 5.05 1.14 -9.13
CA VAL A 165 5.01 2.56 -9.52
C VAL A 165 4.15 3.37 -8.54
N GLN A 166 2.93 2.90 -8.23
CA GLN A 166 2.04 3.58 -7.26
C GLN A 166 2.72 3.72 -5.90
N ARG A 167 3.39 2.66 -5.42
CA ARG A 167 4.12 2.67 -4.16
C ARG A 167 5.32 3.61 -4.18
N ALA A 168 6.09 3.65 -5.26
CA ALA A 168 7.18 4.60 -5.42
C ALA A 168 6.68 6.05 -5.38
N ALA A 169 5.60 6.35 -6.10
CA ALA A 169 4.96 7.67 -6.07
C ALA A 169 4.49 8.04 -4.65
N MET A 170 3.84 7.11 -3.94
CA MET A 170 3.44 7.28 -2.55
C MET A 170 4.64 7.63 -1.64
N LYS A 171 5.78 6.93 -1.77
CA LYS A 171 7.00 7.27 -1.00
C LYS A 171 7.53 8.67 -1.31
N VAL A 172 7.49 9.10 -2.57
CA VAL A 172 7.85 10.47 -2.94
C VAL A 172 6.92 11.46 -2.27
N LEU A 173 5.60 11.23 -2.32
CA LEU A 173 4.59 12.06 -1.65
C LEU A 173 4.78 12.12 -0.13
N ALA A 174 5.27 11.05 0.50
CA ALA A 174 5.59 11.05 1.94
C ALA A 174 6.67 12.09 2.30
N SER A 175 7.63 12.30 1.41
CA SER A 175 8.74 13.24 1.60
C SER A 175 8.34 14.71 1.41
N ARG A 176 7.08 14.96 1.03
CA ARG A 176 6.49 16.27 0.72
C ARG A 176 5.65 16.81 1.88
N ASP A 177 5.59 18.12 2.01
CA ASP A 177 4.97 18.84 3.14
C ASP A 177 3.63 19.49 2.74
N GLU A 178 3.33 19.48 1.44
CA GLU A 178 2.21 20.16 0.82
C GLU A 178 0.87 19.54 1.27
N LYS A 179 -0.08 20.38 1.70
CA LYS A 179 -1.40 19.93 2.16
C LYS A 179 -2.20 19.21 1.07
N GLU A 180 -1.95 19.57 -0.18
CA GLU A 180 -2.57 18.99 -1.38
C GLU A 180 -2.36 17.47 -1.45
N VAL A 181 -1.23 16.97 -0.95
CA VAL A 181 -0.89 15.54 -0.94
C VAL A 181 -1.96 14.74 -0.20
N ALA A 182 -2.34 15.20 1.00
CA ALA A 182 -3.34 14.50 1.80
C ALA A 182 -4.71 14.52 1.12
N GLY A 183 -5.11 15.67 0.58
CA GLY A 183 -6.37 15.81 -0.16
C GLY A 183 -6.45 14.85 -1.36
N GLU A 184 -5.37 14.75 -2.15
CA GLU A 184 -5.32 13.87 -3.32
C GLU A 184 -5.41 12.39 -2.91
N VAL A 185 -4.61 11.94 -1.93
CA VAL A 185 -4.62 10.55 -1.47
C VAL A 185 -6.00 10.17 -0.90
N ILE A 186 -6.63 11.06 -0.14
CA ILE A 186 -7.98 10.86 0.40
C ILE A 186 -9.02 10.80 -0.72
N SER A 187 -8.92 11.67 -1.73
CA SER A 187 -9.87 11.68 -2.87
C SER A 187 -9.85 10.38 -3.68
N ARG A 188 -8.68 9.73 -3.74
CA ARG A 188 -8.47 8.45 -4.45
C ARG A 188 -8.69 7.23 -3.57
N TRP A 189 -9.04 7.40 -2.29
CA TRP A 189 -9.04 6.32 -1.29
C TRP A 189 -9.78 5.05 -1.72
N LYS A 190 -10.95 5.22 -2.36
CA LYS A 190 -11.77 4.12 -2.89
C LYS A 190 -11.11 3.38 -4.05
N GLN A 191 -10.20 4.02 -4.77
CA GLN A 191 -9.52 3.45 -5.93
C GLN A 191 -8.22 2.71 -5.56
N LEU A 192 -7.67 2.96 -4.37
CA LEU A 192 -6.42 2.32 -3.94
C LEU A 192 -6.66 0.84 -3.63
N THR A 193 -5.77 -0.04 -4.08
CA THR A 193 -5.74 -1.46 -3.68
C THR A 193 -5.25 -1.60 -2.22
N PRO A 194 -5.43 -2.76 -1.54
CA PRO A 194 -5.08 -2.88 -0.13
C PRO A 194 -3.62 -2.50 0.18
N PRO A 195 -2.60 -2.98 -0.56
CA PRO A 195 -1.21 -2.62 -0.29
C PRO A 195 -0.93 -1.11 -0.46
N VAL A 196 -1.52 -0.48 -1.49
CA VAL A 196 -1.33 0.95 -1.77
C VAL A 196 -2.07 1.81 -0.75
N ARG A 197 -3.24 1.36 -0.27
CA ARG A 197 -4.01 2.03 0.78
C ARG A 197 -3.29 2.00 2.12
N GLU A 198 -2.71 0.87 2.50
CA GLU A 198 -1.90 0.74 3.72
C GLU A 198 -0.70 1.71 3.71
N GLU A 199 -0.02 1.83 2.56
CA GLU A 199 1.06 2.80 2.37
C GLU A 199 0.53 4.24 2.41
N GLY A 200 -0.60 4.51 1.73
CA GLY A 200 -1.28 5.81 1.75
C GLY A 200 -1.66 6.27 3.16
N MET A 201 -2.23 5.41 4.00
CA MET A 201 -2.53 5.75 5.40
C MET A 201 -1.28 5.99 6.23
N THR A 202 -0.25 5.15 6.04
CA THR A 202 1.04 5.33 6.71
C THR A 202 1.63 6.70 6.41
N ILE A 203 1.49 7.16 5.17
CA ILE A 203 1.89 8.49 4.72
C ILE A 203 1.03 9.58 5.34
N LEU A 204 -0.30 9.47 5.24
CA LEU A 204 -1.22 10.45 5.82
C LEU A 204 -0.99 10.65 7.32
N LEU A 205 -0.59 9.60 8.04
CA LEU A 205 -0.28 9.67 9.46
C LEU A 205 1.19 10.03 9.76
N SER A 206 2.05 10.11 8.75
CA SER A 206 3.47 10.43 8.90
C SER A 206 3.72 11.87 9.37
N ARG A 207 2.75 12.77 9.14
CA ARG A 207 2.87 14.20 9.45
C ARG A 207 1.69 14.72 10.27
N PRO A 208 1.95 15.49 11.34
CA PRO A 208 0.88 16.09 12.15
C PRO A 208 -0.07 16.99 11.34
N VAL A 209 0.42 17.68 10.30
CA VAL A 209 -0.39 18.62 9.49
C VAL A 209 -1.49 17.94 8.68
N TRP A 210 -1.37 16.64 8.40
CA TRP A 210 -2.35 15.87 7.62
C TRP A 210 -3.39 15.16 8.49
N LEU A 211 -3.10 14.93 9.77
CA LEU A 211 -4.02 14.26 10.69
C LEU A 211 -5.43 14.90 10.76
N PRO A 212 -5.59 16.25 10.78
CA PRO A 212 -6.92 16.86 10.75
C PRO A 212 -7.76 16.42 9.54
N LEU A 213 -7.13 16.30 8.36
CA LEU A 213 -7.80 15.88 7.12
C LEU A 213 -8.18 14.39 7.17
N VAL A 214 -7.37 13.55 7.82
CA VAL A 214 -7.72 12.14 8.03
C VAL A 214 -8.94 12.00 8.95
N VAL A 215 -8.97 12.74 10.05
CA VAL A 215 -10.09 12.71 10.99
C VAL A 215 -11.37 13.24 10.32
N GLU A 216 -11.27 14.32 9.54
CA GLU A 216 -12.38 14.83 8.74
C GLU A 216 -12.87 13.80 7.71
N ALA A 217 -11.95 13.12 7.02
CA ALA A 217 -12.30 12.09 6.05
C ALA A 217 -12.98 10.86 6.69
N LEU A 218 -12.63 10.53 7.94
CA LEU A 218 -13.31 9.50 8.74
C LEU A 218 -14.73 9.96 9.10
N GLU A 219 -14.91 11.19 9.56
CA GLU A 219 -16.22 11.76 9.90
C GLU A 219 -17.16 11.84 8.69
N GLN A 220 -16.62 12.17 7.52
CA GLN A 220 -17.36 12.23 6.26
C GLN A 220 -17.59 10.86 5.62
N GLY A 221 -16.98 9.79 6.15
CA GLY A 221 -17.07 8.44 5.58
C GLY A 221 -16.29 8.25 4.26
N ASN A 222 -15.42 9.20 3.90
CA ASN A 222 -14.49 9.07 2.77
C ASN A 222 -13.44 7.98 3.04
N ILE A 223 -13.04 7.86 4.30
CA ILE A 223 -12.25 6.74 4.82
C ILE A 223 -13.18 5.92 5.73
N PRO A 224 -13.63 4.74 5.32
CA PRO A 224 -14.40 3.86 6.18
C PRO A 224 -13.52 3.37 7.35
N PRO A 225 -14.00 3.43 8.61
CA PRO A 225 -13.24 2.98 9.77
C PRO A 225 -12.76 1.53 9.65
N GLY A 226 -13.59 0.67 9.06
CA GLY A 226 -13.26 -0.73 8.81
C GLY A 226 -11.95 -0.91 8.05
N GLN A 227 -11.56 0.03 7.19
CA GLN A 227 -10.35 -0.06 6.37
C GLN A 227 -9.07 0.41 7.05
N LEU A 228 -9.14 0.80 8.32
CA LEU A 228 -7.96 1.15 9.09
C LEU A 228 -7.42 -0.08 9.81
N SER A 229 -6.14 -0.39 9.57
CA SER A 229 -5.42 -1.39 10.35
C SER A 229 -5.33 -0.99 11.84
N ILE A 230 -5.14 -1.98 12.70
CA ILE A 230 -4.98 -1.76 14.16
C ILE A 230 -3.84 -0.76 14.45
N PRO A 231 -2.65 -0.86 13.82
CA PRO A 231 -1.59 0.13 14.01
C PRO A 231 -1.99 1.56 13.62
N HIS A 232 -2.74 1.76 12.54
CA HIS A 232 -3.19 3.08 12.12
C HIS A 232 -4.18 3.69 13.11
N ARG A 233 -5.15 2.89 13.58
CA ARG A 233 -6.10 3.32 14.63
C ARG A 233 -5.36 3.75 15.89
N ALA A 234 -4.42 2.92 16.36
CA ALA A 234 -3.62 3.24 17.54
C ALA A 234 -2.83 4.55 17.36
N ARG A 235 -2.24 4.78 16.19
CA ARG A 235 -1.50 6.01 15.88
C ARG A 235 -2.39 7.25 15.88
N ILE A 236 -3.61 7.16 15.35
CA ILE A 236 -4.59 8.26 15.37
C ILE A 236 -4.99 8.58 16.82
N LEU A 237 -5.28 7.56 17.63
CA LEU A 237 -5.72 7.71 19.01
C LEU A 237 -4.59 8.13 19.98
N ALA A 238 -3.33 7.86 19.61
CA ALA A 238 -2.14 8.28 20.35
C ALA A 238 -1.63 9.68 19.97
N ALA A 239 -2.33 10.41 19.09
CA ALA A 239 -1.90 11.72 18.63
C ALA A 239 -1.83 12.75 19.78
N ALA A 240 -0.96 13.76 19.61
CA ALA A 240 -0.76 14.82 20.60
C ALA A 240 -1.99 15.73 20.74
N ASP A 241 -2.71 15.99 19.64
CA ASP A 241 -3.89 16.84 19.61
C ASP A 241 -5.10 16.12 20.22
N LYS A 242 -5.44 16.47 21.47
CA LYS A 242 -6.55 15.87 22.21
C LYS A 242 -7.93 16.17 21.62
N GLY A 243 -8.09 17.28 20.90
CA GLY A 243 -9.34 17.61 20.22
C GLY A 243 -9.59 16.67 19.04
N LEU A 244 -8.55 16.38 18.25
CA LEU A 244 -8.63 15.40 17.17
C LEU A 244 -8.83 13.97 17.68
N VAL A 245 -8.15 13.59 18.76
CA VAL A 245 -8.34 12.26 19.37
C VAL A 245 -9.79 12.08 19.83
N ALA A 246 -10.37 13.05 20.54
CA ALA A 246 -11.76 12.97 21.00
C ALA A 246 -12.77 12.87 19.84
N ARG A 247 -12.49 13.49 18.69
CA ARG A 247 -13.28 13.34 17.46
C ARG A 247 -13.14 11.93 16.88
N ALA A 248 -11.91 11.45 16.72
CA ALA A 248 -11.63 10.12 16.21
C ALA A 248 -12.20 9.02 17.10
N GLU A 249 -12.18 9.16 18.43
CA GLU A 249 -12.73 8.20 19.39
C GLU A 249 -14.24 7.96 19.21
N LYS A 250 -15.01 8.95 18.76
CA LYS A 250 -16.44 8.78 18.47
C LYS A 250 -16.69 7.78 17.35
N ILE A 251 -15.71 7.62 16.46
CA ILE A 251 -15.80 6.78 15.26
C ILE A 251 -15.04 5.47 15.44
N LEU A 252 -13.85 5.53 16.05
CA LEU A 252 -12.92 4.41 16.18
C LEU A 252 -12.97 3.73 17.55
N GLY A 253 -13.57 4.38 18.55
CA GLY A 253 -13.57 3.92 19.93
C GLY A 253 -14.57 2.79 20.20
N PRO A 254 -14.50 2.16 21.38
CA PRO A 254 -15.37 1.05 21.78
C PRO A 254 -16.87 1.41 21.80
N ALA A 255 -17.17 2.71 21.93
CA ALA A 255 -18.51 3.27 21.94
C ALA A 255 -19.08 3.56 20.53
N ALA A 256 -18.30 3.33 19.46
CA ALA A 256 -18.81 3.46 18.10
C ALA A 256 -20.00 2.52 17.92
N SER A 257 -21.20 3.09 17.77
CA SER A 257 -22.43 2.31 17.65
C SER A 257 -22.51 1.72 16.26
N SER A 258 -22.49 0.39 16.17
CA SER A 258 -22.78 -0.29 14.91
C SER A 258 -24.27 -0.15 14.57
N PRO A 259 -24.64 0.06 13.28
CA PRO A 259 -26.01 -0.02 12.81
C PRO A 259 -26.69 -1.37 13.12
N ARG A 260 -25.90 -2.42 13.35
CA ARG A 260 -26.35 -3.80 13.56
C ARG A 260 -26.48 -4.19 15.05
N LYS A 261 -26.21 -3.26 15.96
CA LYS A 261 -26.16 -3.51 17.41
C LYS A 261 -27.42 -4.17 17.96
N GLU A 262 -28.61 -3.71 17.53
CA GLU A 262 -29.89 -4.24 18.01
C GLU A 262 -30.10 -5.71 17.62
N ILE A 263 -29.70 -6.08 16.40
CA ILE A 263 -29.83 -7.46 15.89
C ILE A 263 -28.85 -8.37 16.63
N VAL A 264 -27.60 -7.94 16.81
CA VAL A 264 -26.61 -8.68 17.60
C VAL A 264 -27.14 -8.94 19.02
N GLU A 265 -27.70 -7.91 19.66
CA GLU A 265 -28.22 -8.01 21.02
C GLU A 265 -29.44 -8.94 21.11
N LYS A 266 -30.36 -8.88 20.13
CA LYS A 266 -31.50 -9.80 20.04
C LYS A 266 -31.05 -11.26 19.99
N TYR A 267 -30.09 -11.58 19.14
CA TYR A 267 -29.57 -12.96 19.04
C TYR A 267 -28.82 -13.36 20.31
N ARG A 268 -28.03 -12.46 20.89
CA ARG A 268 -27.31 -12.71 22.15
C ARG A 268 -28.27 -13.12 23.27
N GLN A 269 -29.39 -12.40 23.41
CA GLN A 269 -30.42 -12.71 24.41
C GLN A 269 -31.09 -14.05 24.14
N ALA A 270 -31.46 -14.34 22.89
CA ALA A 270 -32.08 -15.61 22.51
C ALA A 270 -31.15 -16.81 22.78
N LEU A 271 -29.86 -16.70 22.43
CA LEU A 271 -28.86 -17.75 22.70
C LEU A 271 -28.66 -17.97 24.20
N ALA A 272 -28.65 -16.90 25.00
CA ALA A 272 -28.56 -17.02 26.46
C ALA A 272 -29.79 -17.74 27.06
N GLN A 273 -31.00 -17.44 26.57
CA GLN A 273 -32.22 -18.14 27.00
C GLN A 273 -32.20 -19.63 26.65
N LEU A 274 -31.78 -19.98 25.43
CA LEU A 274 -31.63 -21.37 24.99
C LEU A 274 -30.63 -22.14 25.87
N ALA A 275 -29.49 -21.51 26.18
CA ALA A 275 -28.48 -22.10 27.07
C ALA A 275 -29.03 -22.35 28.49
N SER A 276 -29.74 -21.38 29.07
CA SER A 276 -30.37 -21.53 30.39
C SER A 276 -31.45 -22.62 30.42
N ALA A 277 -32.14 -22.86 29.30
CA ALA A 277 -33.13 -23.92 29.17
C ALA A 277 -32.52 -25.32 28.95
N LYS A 278 -31.19 -25.47 28.99
CA LYS A 278 -30.45 -26.68 28.59
C LYS A 278 -30.73 -27.13 27.14
N ALA A 279 -31.25 -26.24 26.30
CA ALA A 279 -31.35 -26.42 24.85
C ALA A 279 -30.05 -25.93 24.20
N ALA A 280 -28.93 -26.54 24.58
CA ALA A 280 -27.63 -26.24 23.96
C ALA A 280 -27.68 -26.59 22.47
N GLY A 281 -26.99 -25.81 21.64
CA GLY A 281 -27.01 -25.98 20.19
C GLY A 281 -26.59 -27.40 19.75
N ASP A 282 -27.24 -27.90 18.71
CA ASP A 282 -26.98 -29.18 18.09
C ASP A 282 -25.94 -29.03 16.97
N SER A 283 -24.74 -29.55 17.21
CA SER A 283 -23.62 -29.49 16.27
C SER A 283 -23.92 -30.13 14.90
N ALA A 284 -24.76 -31.18 14.85
CA ALA A 284 -25.12 -31.83 13.58
C ALA A 284 -26.04 -30.93 12.73
N LYS A 285 -26.99 -30.23 13.37
CA LYS A 285 -27.81 -29.20 12.70
C LYS A 285 -26.98 -27.98 12.32
N GLY A 286 -26.04 -27.58 13.18
CA GLY A 286 -25.12 -26.48 12.91
C GLY A 286 -24.26 -26.71 11.67
N ALA A 287 -23.85 -27.95 11.41
CA ALA A 287 -23.16 -28.33 10.18
C ALA A 287 -24.00 -28.06 8.92
N LEU A 288 -25.33 -28.26 8.99
CA LEU A 288 -26.24 -27.95 7.88
C LEU A 288 -26.30 -26.44 7.61
N VAL A 289 -26.37 -25.64 8.67
CA VAL A 289 -26.36 -24.17 8.58
C VAL A 289 -25.04 -23.68 7.99
N TYR A 290 -23.91 -24.21 8.46
CA TYR A 290 -22.58 -23.89 7.94
C TYR A 290 -22.48 -24.15 6.43
N ARG A 291 -22.95 -25.31 5.96
CA ARG A 291 -22.96 -25.62 4.52
C ARG A 291 -23.81 -24.66 3.71
N ARG A 292 -24.98 -24.29 4.25
CA ARG A 292 -25.94 -23.42 3.56
C ARG A 292 -25.46 -21.98 3.46
N GLU A 293 -24.89 -21.43 4.53
CA GLU A 293 -24.65 -19.99 4.67
C GLU A 293 -23.17 -19.59 4.68
N CYS A 294 -22.25 -20.51 5.01
CA CYS A 294 -20.84 -20.17 5.26
C CYS A 294 -19.87 -20.85 4.30
N ALA A 295 -20.15 -22.09 3.87
CA ALA A 295 -19.21 -22.91 3.12
C ALA A 295 -18.83 -22.31 1.74
N ASN A 296 -19.71 -21.50 1.14
CA ASN A 296 -19.41 -20.80 -0.13
C ASN A 296 -18.20 -19.85 -0.04
N CYS A 297 -17.85 -19.40 1.16
CA CYS A 297 -16.76 -18.45 1.37
C CYS A 297 -15.72 -18.89 2.39
N HIS A 298 -16.09 -19.70 3.39
CA HIS A 298 -15.20 -20.09 4.47
C HIS A 298 -14.89 -21.57 4.45
N GLN A 299 -13.62 -21.91 4.60
CA GLN A 299 -13.17 -23.29 4.71
C GLN A 299 -13.12 -23.74 6.18
N LEU A 300 -13.63 -24.94 6.46
CA LEU A 300 -13.51 -25.64 7.74
C LEU A 300 -13.13 -27.10 7.48
N GLY A 301 -11.90 -27.48 7.84
CA GLY A 301 -11.37 -28.80 7.48
C GLY A 301 -11.24 -28.93 5.96
N LYS A 302 -11.98 -29.87 5.36
CA LYS A 302 -11.99 -30.12 3.91
C LYS A 302 -13.21 -29.51 3.20
N GLU A 303 -14.12 -28.89 3.93
CA GLU A 303 -15.38 -28.37 3.40
C GLU A 303 -15.29 -26.85 3.19
N GLY A 304 -15.94 -26.36 2.14
CA GLY A 304 -16.00 -24.95 1.77
C GLY A 304 -14.80 -24.42 0.98
N PHE A 305 -14.75 -23.09 0.81
CA PHE A 305 -13.77 -22.41 -0.05
C PHE A 305 -12.90 -21.41 0.73
N ALA A 306 -11.72 -21.10 0.20
CA ALA A 306 -10.77 -20.16 0.79
C ALA A 306 -10.97 -18.73 0.26
N VAL A 307 -12.16 -18.16 0.47
CA VAL A 307 -12.48 -16.78 0.09
C VAL A 307 -12.32 -15.85 1.30
N GLY A 308 -13.03 -16.14 2.39
CA GLY A 308 -12.86 -15.51 3.69
C GLY A 308 -11.82 -16.23 4.56
N PRO A 309 -11.63 -15.78 5.81
CA PRO A 309 -10.75 -16.44 6.77
C PRO A 309 -11.02 -17.93 6.91
N ASN A 310 -9.96 -18.72 7.00
CA ASN A 310 -10.07 -20.14 7.35
C ASN A 310 -10.58 -20.28 8.79
N LEU A 311 -11.60 -21.12 9.00
CA LEU A 311 -12.25 -21.30 10.30
C LEU A 311 -11.61 -22.40 11.15
N ALA A 312 -10.48 -22.99 10.74
CA ALA A 312 -9.80 -24.04 11.51
C ALA A 312 -9.49 -23.65 12.96
N THR A 313 -9.19 -22.36 13.21
CA THR A 313 -8.88 -21.83 14.55
C THR A 313 -10.08 -21.18 15.26
N ILE A 314 -11.27 -21.23 14.66
CA ILE A 314 -12.47 -20.55 15.19
C ILE A 314 -12.86 -21.03 16.60
N ARG A 315 -12.45 -22.26 16.97
CA ARG A 315 -12.66 -22.87 18.29
C ARG A 315 -12.01 -22.12 19.45
N HIS A 316 -11.03 -21.26 19.18
CA HIS A 316 -10.38 -20.44 20.21
C HIS A 316 -11.11 -19.11 20.46
N ARG A 317 -12.19 -18.82 19.71
CA ARG A 317 -13.03 -17.65 19.92
C ARG A 317 -14.17 -17.96 20.87
N SER A 318 -14.71 -16.93 21.50
CA SER A 318 -15.95 -17.01 22.26
C SER A 318 -17.18 -17.07 21.34
N ALA A 319 -18.27 -17.67 21.82
CA ALA A 319 -19.56 -17.65 21.14
C ALA A 319 -20.03 -16.23 20.80
N GLN A 320 -19.74 -15.26 21.68
CA GLN A 320 -20.11 -13.87 21.49
C GLN A 320 -19.30 -13.20 20.38
N GLU A 321 -18.00 -13.45 20.27
CA GLU A 321 -17.19 -12.96 19.14
C GLU A 321 -17.69 -13.53 17.81
N ILE A 322 -17.93 -14.85 17.74
CA ILE A 322 -18.47 -15.50 16.53
C ILE A 322 -19.79 -14.84 16.12
N LEU A 323 -20.71 -14.67 17.07
CA LEU A 323 -22.02 -14.07 16.81
C LEU A 323 -21.89 -12.65 16.25
N ILE A 324 -20.99 -11.83 16.81
CA ILE A 324 -20.73 -10.48 16.33
C ILE A 324 -20.22 -10.51 14.89
N HIS A 325 -19.20 -11.32 14.59
CA HIS A 325 -18.63 -11.38 13.24
C HIS A 325 -19.62 -11.90 12.20
N VAL A 326 -20.51 -12.82 12.58
CA VAL A 326 -21.54 -13.37 11.69
C VAL A 326 -22.66 -12.37 11.41
N LEU A 327 -23.14 -11.66 12.43
CA LEU A 327 -24.28 -10.74 12.29
C LEU A 327 -23.87 -9.30 11.90
N ASP A 328 -22.63 -8.93 12.15
CA ASP A 328 -22.07 -7.61 11.90
C ASP A 328 -20.67 -7.71 11.25
N PRO A 329 -20.60 -8.26 10.01
CA PRO A 329 -19.34 -8.50 9.31
C PRO A 329 -18.58 -7.21 8.97
N ASN A 330 -19.24 -6.04 9.03
CA ASN A 330 -18.65 -4.73 8.74
C ASN A 330 -18.10 -4.00 9.97
N ARG A 331 -18.28 -4.57 11.17
CA ARG A 331 -17.79 -3.96 12.41
C ARG A 331 -16.28 -3.78 12.43
N GLU A 332 -15.57 -4.77 11.93
CA GLU A 332 -14.13 -4.78 11.77
C GLU A 332 -13.82 -5.59 10.50
N VAL A 333 -13.31 -4.90 9.48
CA VAL A 333 -13.05 -5.50 8.17
C VAL A 333 -11.55 -5.50 7.95
N SER A 334 -10.90 -6.66 7.97
CA SER A 334 -9.49 -6.69 7.55
C SER A 334 -9.37 -6.14 6.13
N PRO A 335 -8.36 -5.31 5.81
CA PRO A 335 -8.11 -4.83 4.45
C PRO A 335 -8.10 -5.94 3.39
N ASP A 336 -7.72 -7.17 3.78
CA ASP A 336 -7.67 -8.37 2.92
C ASP A 336 -9.06 -8.92 2.54
N PHE A 337 -10.11 -8.57 3.28
CA PHE A 337 -11.49 -9.07 3.08
C PHE A 337 -12.47 -7.98 2.66
N VAL A 338 -11.96 -6.81 2.24
CA VAL A 338 -12.77 -5.73 1.66
C VAL A 338 -13.20 -6.09 0.24
N GLU A 339 -14.47 -5.89 -0.07
CA GLU A 339 -14.99 -6.04 -1.43
C GLU A 339 -14.55 -4.87 -2.33
N TYR A 340 -14.15 -5.24 -3.55
CA TYR A 340 -13.87 -4.33 -4.66
C TYR A 340 -14.79 -4.61 -5.82
N SER A 341 -15.21 -3.56 -6.49
CA SER A 341 -15.86 -3.57 -7.80
C SER A 341 -14.89 -3.01 -8.84
N ILE A 342 -14.65 -3.75 -9.91
CA ILE A 342 -13.80 -3.36 -11.03
C ILE A 342 -14.67 -3.21 -12.27
N LEU A 343 -14.74 -2.00 -12.82
CA LEU A 343 -15.29 -1.72 -14.14
C LEU A 343 -14.19 -1.90 -15.17
N LEU A 344 -14.44 -2.76 -16.14
CA LEU A 344 -13.55 -3.00 -17.26
C LEU A 344 -13.87 -2.06 -18.42
N THR A 345 -12.86 -1.79 -19.24
CA THR A 345 -12.94 -0.98 -20.47
C THR A 345 -13.93 -1.50 -21.51
N ASP A 346 -14.36 -2.77 -21.40
CA ASP A 346 -15.41 -3.37 -22.24
C ASP A 346 -16.83 -3.22 -21.64
N GLY A 347 -16.97 -2.52 -20.51
CA GLY A 347 -18.22 -2.24 -19.82
C GLY A 347 -18.65 -3.30 -18.80
N ARG A 348 -17.92 -4.42 -18.64
CA ARG A 348 -18.24 -5.42 -17.62
C ARG A 348 -17.82 -4.94 -16.22
N THR A 349 -18.62 -5.26 -15.22
CA THR A 349 -18.28 -5.04 -13.81
C THR A 349 -18.08 -6.36 -13.09
N ILE A 350 -16.96 -6.51 -12.41
CA ILE A 350 -16.62 -7.70 -11.61
C ILE A 350 -16.42 -7.28 -10.16
N ALA A 351 -17.15 -7.91 -9.24
CA ALA A 351 -17.02 -7.67 -7.80
C ALA A 351 -16.41 -8.87 -7.08
N GLY A 352 -15.48 -8.64 -6.15
CA GLY A 352 -14.81 -9.67 -5.37
C GLY A 352 -13.71 -9.13 -4.44
N LEU A 353 -12.93 -10.03 -3.85
CA LEU A 353 -11.72 -9.70 -3.08
C LEU A 353 -10.52 -9.64 -3.99
N ILE A 354 -9.61 -8.69 -3.78
CA ILE A 354 -8.30 -8.73 -4.44
C ILE A 354 -7.47 -9.81 -3.75
N ALA A 355 -7.38 -10.98 -4.38
CA ALA A 355 -6.62 -12.12 -3.88
C ALA A 355 -5.13 -12.01 -4.16
N SER A 356 -4.76 -11.40 -5.28
CA SER A 356 -3.38 -11.11 -5.62
C SER A 356 -3.28 -9.91 -6.55
N GLU A 357 -2.16 -9.22 -6.46
CA GLU A 357 -1.83 -8.06 -7.28
C GLU A 357 -0.39 -8.18 -7.78
N THR A 358 -0.22 -8.03 -9.09
CA THR A 358 1.07 -8.00 -9.78
C THR A 358 1.22 -6.68 -10.55
N ASP A 359 2.36 -6.50 -11.23
CA ASP A 359 2.55 -5.36 -12.11
C ASP A 359 1.62 -5.40 -13.33
N ALA A 360 1.29 -6.60 -13.83
CA ALA A 360 0.49 -6.77 -15.04
C ALA A 360 -1.03 -6.77 -14.79
N GLY A 361 -1.48 -7.14 -13.59
CA GLY A 361 -2.89 -7.35 -13.32
C GLY A 361 -3.25 -7.66 -11.88
N LEU A 362 -4.56 -7.79 -11.65
CA LEU A 362 -5.19 -8.14 -10.39
C LEU A 362 -5.93 -9.47 -10.55
N THR A 363 -5.94 -10.30 -9.51
CA THR A 363 -6.84 -11.45 -9.43
C THR A 363 -7.92 -11.16 -8.42
N LEU A 364 -9.17 -11.13 -8.87
CA LEU A 364 -10.34 -11.08 -8.00
C LEU A 364 -10.77 -12.49 -7.63
N ARG A 365 -11.00 -12.74 -6.35
CA ARG A 365 -11.63 -13.96 -5.83
C ARG A 365 -13.05 -13.68 -5.39
N ARG A 366 -13.98 -14.49 -5.88
CA ARG A 366 -15.42 -14.41 -5.63
C ARG A 366 -15.88 -15.61 -4.80
N SER A 367 -17.19 -15.65 -4.53
CA SER A 367 -17.82 -16.80 -3.90
C SER A 367 -17.50 -18.11 -4.63
N GLU A 368 -17.48 -19.21 -3.88
CA GLU A 368 -17.08 -20.54 -4.35
C GLU A 368 -15.63 -20.61 -4.87
N GLY A 369 -14.78 -19.67 -4.45
CA GLY A 369 -13.36 -19.66 -4.82
C GLY A 369 -13.10 -19.37 -6.31
N LYS A 370 -14.09 -18.85 -7.04
CA LYS A 370 -13.92 -18.45 -8.45
C LYS A 370 -12.95 -17.29 -8.54
N GLU A 371 -12.01 -17.38 -9.48
CA GLU A 371 -10.99 -16.35 -9.69
C GLU A 371 -11.08 -15.75 -11.10
N ASP A 372 -10.95 -14.43 -11.18
CA ASP A 372 -10.88 -13.67 -12.43
C ASP A 372 -9.58 -12.85 -12.43
N THR A 373 -8.67 -13.17 -13.34
CA THR A 373 -7.45 -12.37 -13.55
C THR A 373 -7.73 -11.29 -14.59
N ILE A 374 -7.53 -10.03 -14.19
CA ILE A 374 -7.83 -8.82 -14.94
C ILE A 374 -6.52 -8.09 -15.21
N LEU A 375 -6.23 -7.77 -16.46
CA LEU A 375 -5.06 -6.97 -16.80
C LEU A 375 -5.30 -5.51 -16.42
N ARG A 376 -4.28 -4.81 -15.93
CA ARG A 376 -4.43 -3.40 -15.51
C ARG A 376 -4.91 -2.49 -16.64
N ARG A 377 -4.45 -2.73 -17.87
CA ARG A 377 -4.88 -1.98 -19.06
C ARG A 377 -6.37 -2.15 -19.38
N GLU A 378 -7.00 -3.20 -18.87
CA GLU A 378 -8.43 -3.46 -19.05
C GLU A 378 -9.27 -2.80 -17.95
N ILE A 379 -8.65 -2.27 -16.89
CA ILE A 379 -9.33 -1.60 -15.78
C ILE A 379 -9.63 -0.16 -16.18
N GLU A 380 -10.92 0.16 -16.25
CA GLU A 380 -11.39 1.55 -16.37
C GLU A 380 -11.52 2.19 -15.00
N GLN A 381 -12.13 1.48 -14.04
CA GLN A 381 -12.31 1.96 -12.68
C GLN A 381 -12.19 0.82 -11.68
N ILE A 382 -11.64 1.13 -10.51
CA ILE A 382 -11.71 0.28 -9.31
C ILE A 382 -12.36 1.08 -8.19
N ALA A 383 -13.25 0.41 -7.45
CA ALA A 383 -13.93 1.00 -6.32
C ALA A 383 -14.03 -0.02 -5.19
N SER A 384 -13.38 0.27 -4.09
CA SER A 384 -13.61 -0.39 -2.81
C SER A 384 -14.98 0.03 -2.27
N SER A 385 -15.78 -0.94 -1.83
CA SER A 385 -17.04 -0.67 -1.15
C SER A 385 -16.85 -0.16 0.29
N GLY A 386 -15.65 -0.38 0.87
CA GLY A 386 -15.39 -0.10 2.28
C GLY A 386 -15.97 -1.13 3.23
N LYS A 387 -16.63 -2.15 2.68
CA LYS A 387 -17.35 -3.20 3.39
C LYS A 387 -16.68 -4.55 3.17
N SER A 388 -16.95 -5.47 4.08
CA SER A 388 -16.58 -6.88 3.94
C SER A 388 -17.28 -7.49 2.72
N LEU A 389 -16.61 -8.42 2.02
CA LEU A 389 -17.29 -9.28 1.04
C LEU A 389 -18.30 -10.22 1.72
N MET A 390 -18.16 -10.48 3.03
CA MET A 390 -19.15 -11.25 3.77
C MET A 390 -20.47 -10.48 3.81
N PRO A 391 -21.57 -11.05 3.29
CA PRO A 391 -22.84 -10.35 3.19
C PRO A 391 -23.47 -10.14 4.57
N GLU A 392 -24.18 -9.01 4.72
CA GLU A 392 -25.11 -8.81 5.83
C GLU A 392 -26.44 -9.54 5.57
N GLY A 393 -27.27 -9.69 6.60
CA GLY A 393 -28.64 -10.22 6.46
C GLY A 393 -28.79 -11.72 6.71
N VAL A 394 -27.77 -12.39 7.26
CA VAL A 394 -27.85 -13.83 7.61
C VAL A 394 -28.99 -14.13 8.58
N GLU A 395 -29.37 -13.18 9.44
CA GLU A 395 -30.50 -13.27 10.38
C GLU A 395 -31.87 -13.39 9.71
N GLN A 396 -31.96 -13.09 8.41
CA GLN A 396 -33.18 -13.26 7.61
C GLN A 396 -33.37 -14.73 7.20
N LYS A 397 -32.30 -15.53 7.22
CA LYS A 397 -32.27 -16.94 6.79
C LYS A 397 -31.92 -17.92 7.92
N VAL A 398 -31.29 -17.44 8.99
CA VAL A 398 -30.83 -18.25 10.11
C VAL A 398 -31.54 -17.76 11.37
N THR A 399 -32.42 -18.59 11.90
CA THR A 399 -33.13 -18.29 13.16
C THR A 399 -32.18 -18.29 14.37
N PRO A 400 -32.57 -17.73 15.53
CA PRO A 400 -31.74 -17.80 16.73
C PRO A 400 -31.40 -19.22 17.19
N ALA A 401 -32.30 -20.18 16.97
CA ALA A 401 -32.04 -21.60 17.26
C ALA A 401 -30.98 -22.17 16.30
N GLU A 402 -31.13 -21.96 14.99
CA GLU A 402 -30.12 -22.38 14.01
C GLU A 402 -28.77 -21.68 14.22
N MET A 403 -28.77 -20.43 14.71
CA MET A 403 -27.53 -19.72 15.07
C MET A 403 -26.86 -20.37 16.29
N ALA A 404 -27.62 -20.79 17.29
CA ALA A 404 -27.09 -21.54 18.43
C ALA A 404 -26.46 -22.86 17.99
N ASP A 405 -27.13 -23.58 17.08
CA ASP A 405 -26.62 -24.81 16.46
C ASP A 405 -25.32 -24.55 15.68
N LEU A 406 -25.28 -23.49 14.86
CA LEU A 406 -24.08 -23.09 14.10
C LEU A 406 -22.90 -22.76 15.02
N VAL A 407 -23.13 -21.96 16.07
CA VAL A 407 -22.09 -21.62 17.05
C VAL A 407 -21.58 -22.88 17.76
N ALA A 408 -22.47 -23.79 18.14
CA ALA A 408 -22.08 -25.07 18.76
C ALA A 408 -21.20 -25.91 17.83
N PHE A 409 -21.57 -25.99 16.54
CA PHE A 409 -20.77 -26.67 15.52
C PHE A 409 -19.38 -26.04 15.35
N LEU A 410 -19.30 -24.71 15.20
CA LEU A 410 -18.03 -23.99 15.00
C LEU A 410 -17.08 -24.13 16.19
N LEU A 411 -17.61 -24.08 17.42
CA LEU A 411 -16.83 -24.28 18.64
C LEU A 411 -16.45 -25.75 18.88
N GLY A 412 -17.05 -26.69 18.13
CA GLY A 412 -16.86 -28.12 18.34
C GLY A 412 -17.47 -28.62 19.65
N THR A 413 -18.48 -27.91 20.18
CA THR A 413 -19.23 -28.32 21.37
C THR A 413 -20.42 -29.15 20.93
N SER A 414 -20.43 -30.45 21.24
CA SER A 414 -21.60 -31.29 21.04
C SER A 414 -22.51 -31.23 22.26
N ALA A 415 -23.83 -31.10 22.05
CA ALA A 415 -24.80 -31.46 23.07
C ALA A 415 -24.58 -32.94 23.44
N LYS A 416 -24.43 -33.23 24.74
CA LYS A 416 -24.31 -34.58 25.28
C LYS A 416 -25.68 -35.21 25.45
#